data_AF-A0AAX4KA74-F1
#
_entry.id   AF-A0AAX4KA74-F1
#
_cell.length_a   1.000
_cell.length_b   1.000
_cell.length_c   1.000
_cell.angle_alpha   90.00
_cell.angle_beta   90.00
_cell.angle_gamma   90.00
#
_symmetry.space_group_name_H-M   'P 1'
#
loop_
_entity.id
_entity.type
_entity.pdbx_description
1 polymer ?
#
loop_
_entity_poly.entity_id
_entity_poly.type
_entity_poly.pdbx_seq_one_letter_code
_entity_poly.pdbx_strand_id
1 'polypeptide(L)'
;MSAIQQFILNPANQELLAVLKGARNGLVYGVKIRFPHALVMTLLFSHKPWPAKIKGIFTATRTHALNLCKFVTIYKTLLLLQKKLNGGKERDLDTFFAGGLGGWLVFGERTPINEQIVLYVMSRVLLSLLPRLYTNSSVHQPSTPISPLKHPLPSLTSPQANPRPIPPSQLPFAIVSALSWAGVMYMFRHRGERIQPGMGNSMRYLYHDSEAWTGLKTLLWHNK
;
A
#
# COMPACT_ATOMS: atom_id res chain seq x y z
N MET A 1 25.19 -24.45 -22.81
CA MET A 1 24.37 -23.36 -22.22
C MET A 1 24.98 -22.03 -22.65
N SER A 2 24.18 -21.01 -22.96
CA SER A 2 24.72 -19.70 -23.36
C SER A 2 25.39 -18.99 -22.17
N ALA A 3 26.36 -18.10 -22.43
CA ALA A 3 27.04 -17.32 -21.39
C ALA A 3 26.06 -16.52 -20.51
N ILE A 4 24.97 -16.03 -21.10
CA ILE A 4 23.87 -15.35 -20.39
C ILE A 4 23.16 -16.31 -19.42
N GLN A 5 22.87 -17.54 -19.85
CA GLN A 5 22.22 -18.52 -19.01
C GLN A 5 23.12 -18.93 -17.84
N GLN A 6 24.42 -19.08 -18.05
CA GLN A 6 25.39 -19.33 -16.98
C GLN A 6 25.45 -18.16 -15.98
N PHE A 7 25.44 -16.92 -16.46
CA PHE A 7 25.40 -15.73 -15.60
C PHE A 7 24.14 -15.67 -14.73
N ILE A 8 22.96 -15.96 -15.32
CA ILE A 8 21.67 -15.94 -14.63
C ILE A 8 21.56 -17.04 -13.57
N LEU A 9 22.09 -18.23 -13.86
CA LEU A 9 22.00 -19.39 -12.97
C LEU A 9 23.07 -19.41 -11.88
N ASN A 10 24.07 -18.51 -11.94
CA ASN A 10 25.13 -18.45 -10.95
C ASN A 10 24.59 -17.91 -9.60
N PRO A 11 24.69 -18.68 -8.50
CA PRO A 11 24.23 -18.25 -7.18
C PRO A 11 24.89 -16.95 -6.70
N ALA A 12 26.12 -16.65 -7.11
CA ALA A 12 26.82 -15.42 -6.75
C ALA A 12 26.10 -14.16 -7.26
N ASN A 13 25.37 -14.26 -8.38
CA ASN A 13 24.63 -13.13 -8.96
C ASN A 13 23.19 -13.03 -8.44
N GLN A 14 22.72 -14.04 -7.70
CA GLN A 14 21.31 -14.16 -7.30
C GLN A 14 20.80 -12.94 -6.54
N GLU A 15 21.60 -12.41 -5.60
CA GLU A 15 21.22 -11.25 -4.78
C GLU A 15 21.04 -9.98 -5.62
N LEU A 16 21.96 -9.71 -6.54
CA LEU A 16 21.88 -8.55 -7.45
C LEU A 16 20.71 -8.71 -8.44
N LEU A 17 20.55 -9.90 -9.03
CA LEU A 17 19.45 -10.21 -9.92
C LEU A 17 18.09 -10.11 -9.20
N ALA A 18 18.04 -10.42 -7.90
CA ALA A 18 16.83 -10.27 -7.10
C ALA A 18 16.44 -8.80 -6.86
N VAL A 19 17.40 -7.88 -6.79
CA VAL A 19 17.16 -6.42 -6.79
C VAL A 19 16.54 -6.02 -8.12
N LEU A 20 17.18 -6.37 -9.24
CA LEU A 20 16.72 -6.02 -10.59
C LEU A 20 15.31 -6.58 -10.88
N LYS A 21 15.09 -7.87 -10.58
CA LYS A 21 13.77 -8.51 -10.73
C LYS A 21 12.73 -7.87 -9.82
N GLY A 22 13.12 -7.49 -8.60
CA GLY A 22 12.27 -6.75 -7.67
C GLY A 22 11.84 -5.39 -8.23
N ALA A 23 12.79 -4.62 -8.74
CA ALA A 23 12.55 -3.32 -9.36
C ALA A 23 11.57 -3.42 -10.54
N ARG A 24 11.81 -4.38 -11.44
CA ARG A 24 10.90 -4.68 -12.56
C ARG A 24 9.51 -5.07 -12.07
N ASN A 25 9.41 -5.89 -11.02
CA ASN A 25 8.12 -6.30 -10.46
C ASN A 25 7.36 -5.11 -9.86
N GLY A 26 8.05 -4.20 -9.15
CA GLY A 26 7.47 -2.97 -8.65
C GLY A 26 6.90 -2.10 -9.77
N LEU A 27 7.65 -1.96 -10.88
CA LEU A 27 7.20 -1.23 -12.06
C LEU A 27 5.95 -1.87 -12.68
N VAL A 28 5.99 -3.18 -12.96
CA VAL A 28 4.87 -3.88 -13.61
C VAL A 28 3.63 -3.89 -12.73
N TYR A 29 3.79 -4.17 -11.44
CA TYR A 29 2.68 -4.16 -10.49
C TYR A 29 2.05 -2.76 -10.37
N GLY A 30 2.88 -1.72 -10.29
CA GLY A 30 2.42 -0.34 -10.25
C GLY A 30 1.60 0.04 -11.48
N VAL A 31 2.03 -0.35 -12.68
CA VAL A 31 1.25 -0.14 -13.91
C VAL A 31 -0.07 -0.90 -13.84
N LYS A 32 -0.05 -2.20 -13.50
CA LYS A 32 -1.23 -3.07 -13.47
C LYS A 32 -2.35 -2.55 -12.58
N ILE A 33 -2.02 -1.98 -11.42
CA ILE A 33 -3.02 -1.48 -10.47
C ILE A 33 -3.39 -0.02 -10.78
N ARG A 34 -2.40 0.85 -11.03
CA ARG A 34 -2.66 2.28 -11.12
C ARG A 34 -3.33 2.69 -12.42
N PHE A 35 -2.96 2.07 -13.54
CA PHE A 35 -3.52 2.45 -14.83
C PHE A 35 -5.04 2.23 -14.90
N PRO A 36 -5.59 1.03 -14.56
CA PRO A 36 -7.04 0.84 -14.55
C PRO A 36 -7.75 1.79 -13.58
N HIS A 37 -7.20 1.99 -12.39
CA HIS A 37 -7.76 2.91 -11.41
C HIS A 37 -7.81 4.35 -11.94
N ALA A 38 -6.70 4.87 -12.47
CA ALA A 38 -6.63 6.23 -13.01
C ALA A 38 -7.54 6.41 -14.23
N LEU A 39 -7.65 5.38 -15.08
CA LEU A 39 -8.56 5.36 -16.21
C LEU A 39 -10.01 5.49 -15.75
N VAL A 40 -10.49 4.58 -14.88
CA VAL A 40 -11.87 4.57 -14.37
C VAL A 40 -12.20 5.89 -13.68
N MET A 41 -11.32 6.38 -12.80
CA MET A 41 -11.56 7.64 -12.09
C MET A 41 -11.62 8.85 -13.03
N THR A 42 -10.81 8.85 -14.09
CA THR A 42 -10.80 9.95 -15.08
C THR A 42 -12.00 9.90 -16.01
N LEU A 43 -12.49 8.70 -16.35
CA LEU A 43 -13.70 8.53 -17.15
C LEU A 43 -14.95 8.95 -16.38
N LEU A 44 -15.06 8.56 -15.11
CA LEU A 44 -16.23 8.84 -14.28
C LEU A 44 -16.28 10.30 -13.77
N PHE A 45 -15.13 10.87 -13.38
CA PHE A 45 -15.13 12.10 -12.57
C PHE A 45 -14.30 13.26 -13.17
N SER A 46 -13.65 13.10 -14.32
CA SER A 46 -12.86 14.19 -14.92
C SER A 46 -13.61 14.92 -16.01
N HIS A 47 -13.69 16.25 -15.91
CA HIS A 47 -14.25 17.14 -16.93
C HIS A 47 -13.18 17.75 -17.86
N LYS A 48 -11.91 17.31 -17.76
CA LYS A 48 -10.81 17.84 -18.58
C LYS A 48 -10.91 17.38 -20.04
N PRO A 49 -10.33 18.12 -21.00
CA PRO A 49 -10.19 17.66 -22.39
C PRO A 49 -9.39 16.35 -22.50
N TRP A 50 -9.68 15.54 -23.52
CA TRP A 50 -9.04 14.22 -23.72
C TRP A 50 -7.50 14.22 -23.69
N PRO A 51 -6.78 15.18 -24.31
CA PRO A 51 -5.33 15.23 -24.22
C PRO A 51 -4.83 15.36 -22.76
N ALA A 52 -5.51 16.17 -21.96
CA ALA A 52 -5.18 16.37 -20.55
C ALA A 52 -5.54 15.15 -19.69
N LYS A 53 -6.65 14.45 -20.01
CA LYS A 53 -7.04 13.18 -19.37
C LYS A 53 -5.97 12.11 -19.58
N ILE A 54 -5.58 11.89 -20.84
CA ILE A 54 -4.59 10.89 -21.23
C ILE A 54 -3.25 11.18 -20.55
N LYS A 55 -2.76 12.43 -20.63
CA LYS A 55 -1.54 12.86 -19.95
C LYS A 55 -1.62 12.60 -18.44
N GLY A 56 -2.75 12.94 -17.81
CA GLY A 56 -2.97 12.71 -16.39
C GLY A 56 -2.89 11.23 -15.99
N ILE A 57 -3.52 10.33 -16.77
CA ILE A 57 -3.49 8.88 -16.54
C ILE A 57 -2.06 8.35 -16.64
N PHE A 58 -1.33 8.71 -17.69
CA PHE A 58 0.05 8.27 -17.88
C PHE A 58 0.99 8.82 -16.82
N THR A 59 0.89 10.10 -16.47
CA THR A 59 1.69 10.70 -15.40
C THR A 59 1.42 10.01 -14.07
N ALA A 60 0.15 9.84 -13.67
CA ALA A 60 -0.19 9.18 -12.41
C ALA A 60 0.30 7.73 -12.36
N THR A 61 0.18 7.00 -13.46
CA THR A 61 0.66 5.61 -13.60
C THR A 61 2.18 5.54 -13.52
N ARG A 62 2.89 6.39 -14.26
CA ARG A 62 4.35 6.46 -14.28
C ARG A 62 4.89 6.82 -12.92
N THR A 63 4.36 7.85 -12.26
CA THR A 63 4.79 8.25 -10.91
C THR A 63 4.62 7.09 -9.93
N HIS A 64 3.46 6.45 -9.90
CA HIS A 64 3.22 5.32 -9.01
C HIS A 64 4.16 4.13 -9.28
N ALA A 65 4.29 3.72 -10.54
CA ALA A 65 5.13 2.59 -10.94
C ALA A 65 6.62 2.85 -10.68
N LEU A 66 7.10 4.07 -10.95
CA LEU A 66 8.48 4.45 -10.66
C LEU A 66 8.74 4.54 -9.16
N ASN A 67 7.79 5.02 -8.37
CA ASN A 67 7.96 5.04 -6.91
C ASN A 67 8.06 3.62 -6.35
N LEU A 68 7.21 2.68 -6.79
CA LEU A 68 7.34 1.27 -6.38
C LEU A 68 8.66 0.65 -6.85
N CYS A 69 9.09 0.92 -8.08
CA CYS A 69 10.38 0.49 -8.60
C CYS A 69 11.54 1.00 -7.72
N LYS A 70 11.59 2.31 -7.46
CA LYS A 70 12.61 2.95 -6.61
C LYS A 70 12.60 2.37 -5.20
N PHE A 71 11.43 2.23 -4.58
CA PHE A 71 11.31 1.71 -3.23
C PHE A 71 11.86 0.28 -3.14
N VAL A 72 11.47 -0.62 -4.05
CA VAL A 72 11.95 -2.00 -4.02
C VAL A 72 13.45 -2.08 -4.26
N THR A 73 14.00 -1.26 -5.17
CA THR A 73 15.44 -1.17 -5.41
C THR A 73 16.18 -0.71 -4.16
N ILE A 74 15.75 0.39 -3.53
CA ILE A 74 16.38 0.94 -2.33
C ILE A 74 16.29 -0.06 -1.18
N TYR A 75 15.09 -0.57 -0.90
CA TYR A 75 14.84 -1.54 0.17
C TYR A 75 15.73 -2.77 0.06
N LYS A 76 15.76 -3.42 -1.11
CA LYS A 76 16.59 -4.62 -1.30
C LYS A 76 18.08 -4.33 -1.26
N THR A 77 18.53 -3.21 -1.84
CA THR A 77 19.94 -2.81 -1.76
C THR A 77 20.37 -2.53 -0.32
N LEU A 78 19.53 -1.88 0.48
CA LEU A 78 19.78 -1.66 1.90
C LEU A 78 19.82 -2.97 2.70
N LEU A 79 18.93 -3.92 2.42
CA LEU A 79 19.00 -5.24 3.04
C LEU A 79 20.31 -5.97 2.70
N LEU A 80 20.72 -5.95 1.43
CA LEU A 80 21.99 -6.56 1.01
C LEU A 80 23.19 -5.89 1.67
N LEU A 81 23.18 -4.56 1.79
CA LEU A 81 24.23 -3.81 2.48
C LEU A 81 24.28 -4.17 3.97
N GLN A 82 23.14 -4.14 4.66
CA GLN A 82 23.06 -4.49 6.09
C GLN A 82 23.52 -5.93 6.35
N LYS A 83 23.09 -6.88 5.52
CA LYS A 83 23.52 -8.28 5.58
C LYS A 83 25.03 -8.40 5.39
N LYS A 84 25.62 -7.71 4.41
CA LYS A 84 27.08 -7.72 4.18
C LYS A 84 27.86 -7.10 5.36
N LEU A 85 27.36 -6.01 5.92
CA LEU A 85 27.95 -5.35 7.10
C LEU A 85 27.85 -6.22 8.36
N ASN A 86 26.88 -7.12 8.43
CA ASN A 86 26.66 -8.04 9.55
C ASN A 86 27.21 -9.46 9.29
N GLY A 87 28.33 -9.57 8.55
CA GLY A 87 29.00 -10.85 8.33
C GLY A 87 28.17 -11.89 7.54
N GLY A 88 27.26 -11.41 6.69
CA GLY A 88 26.39 -12.25 5.86
C GLY A 88 25.08 -12.69 6.52
N LYS A 89 24.79 -12.25 7.75
CA LYS A 89 23.58 -12.61 8.50
C LYS A 89 22.59 -11.45 8.53
N GLU A 90 21.31 -11.73 8.32
CA GLU A 90 20.24 -10.75 8.47
C GLU A 90 19.91 -10.54 9.95
N ARG A 91 19.60 -9.29 10.33
CA ARG A 91 19.13 -8.92 11.69
C ARG A 91 17.64 -8.63 11.66
N ASP A 92 16.98 -8.81 12.80
CA ASP A 92 15.53 -8.62 12.92
C ASP A 92 15.06 -7.21 12.51
N LEU A 93 15.85 -6.18 12.82
CA LEU A 93 15.52 -4.78 12.53
C LEU A 93 15.97 -4.29 11.15
N ASP A 94 16.70 -5.09 10.37
CA ASP A 94 17.21 -4.65 9.06
C ASP A 94 16.06 -4.27 8.11
N THR A 95 14.94 -5.00 8.19
CA THR A 95 13.73 -4.73 7.40
C THR A 95 13.03 -3.44 7.83
N PHE A 96 13.04 -3.13 9.13
CA PHE A 96 12.47 -1.92 9.68
C PHE A 96 13.24 -0.68 9.20
N PHE A 97 14.58 -0.69 9.33
CA PHE A 97 15.40 0.44 8.89
C PHE A 97 15.43 0.60 7.37
N ALA A 98 15.56 -0.50 6.61
CA ALA A 98 15.50 -0.43 5.15
C ALA A 98 14.14 0.07 4.65
N GLY A 99 13.06 -0.39 5.27
CA GLY A 99 11.70 0.05 4.97
C GLY A 99 11.47 1.52 5.31
N GLY A 100 11.93 1.96 6.49
CA GLY A 100 11.81 3.34 6.95
C GLY A 100 12.59 4.32 6.05
N LEU A 101 13.86 4.03 5.77
CA LEU A 101 14.70 4.88 4.91
C LEU A 101 14.19 4.90 3.46
N GLY A 102 13.84 3.72 2.90
CA GLY A 102 13.25 3.65 1.56
C GLY A 102 11.91 4.40 1.48
N GLY A 103 11.10 4.30 2.53
CA GLY A 103 9.82 4.99 2.63
C GLY A 103 9.98 6.50 2.65
N TRP A 104 10.91 7.00 3.47
CA TRP A 104 11.26 8.42 3.54
C TRP A 104 11.73 8.96 2.19
N LEU A 105 12.69 8.29 1.54
CA LEU A 105 13.31 8.75 0.30
C LEU A 105 12.36 8.74 -0.90
N VAL A 106 11.40 7.80 -0.93
CA VAL A 106 10.50 7.62 -2.09
C VAL A 106 9.14 8.26 -1.91
N PHE A 107 8.58 8.19 -0.70
CA PHE A 107 7.22 8.63 -0.40
C PHE A 107 7.17 9.88 0.49
N GLY A 108 8.31 10.45 0.87
CA GLY A 108 8.37 11.66 1.70
C GLY A 108 7.82 12.92 1.02
N GLU A 109 7.87 13.00 -0.31
CA GLU A 109 7.23 14.08 -1.05
C GLU A 109 5.71 13.90 -1.07
N ARG A 110 4.98 14.93 -0.64
CA ARG A 110 3.52 14.90 -0.65
C ARG A 110 2.97 15.11 -2.06
N THR A 111 2.65 14.01 -2.72
CA THR A 111 1.86 13.97 -3.95
C THR A 111 0.53 13.25 -3.71
N PRO A 112 -0.54 13.47 -4.52
CA PRO A 112 -1.79 12.73 -4.36
C PRO A 112 -1.62 11.21 -4.48
N ILE A 113 -0.59 10.75 -5.21
CA ILE A 113 -0.25 9.33 -5.34
C ILE A 113 0.40 8.84 -4.05
N ASN A 114 1.40 9.55 -3.53
CA ASN A 114 2.11 9.17 -2.31
C ASN A 114 1.17 9.20 -1.11
N GLU A 115 0.32 10.22 -0.99
CA GLU A 115 -0.68 10.32 0.07
C GLU A 115 -1.61 9.10 0.09
N GLN A 116 -2.07 8.63 -1.08
CA GLN A 116 -2.88 7.40 -1.17
C GLN A 116 -2.12 6.15 -0.73
N ILE A 117 -0.85 6.00 -1.12
CA ILE A 117 -0.01 4.87 -0.71
C ILE A 117 0.22 4.91 0.80
N VAL A 118 0.59 6.06 1.35
CA VAL A 118 0.89 6.24 2.78
C VAL A 118 -0.35 5.96 3.63
N LEU A 119 -1.52 6.49 3.25
CA LEU A 119 -2.79 6.19 3.94
C LEU A 119 -3.12 4.69 3.91
N TYR A 120 -2.90 4.04 2.76
CA TYR A 120 -3.11 2.60 2.62
C TYR A 120 -2.15 1.80 3.52
N VAL A 121 -0.85 2.08 3.48
CA VAL A 121 0.14 1.37 4.30
C VAL A 121 -0.10 1.62 5.79
N MET A 122 -0.33 2.87 6.18
CA MET A 122 -0.61 3.25 7.58
C MET A 122 -1.82 2.49 8.12
N SER A 123 -2.96 2.52 7.40
CA SER A 123 -4.16 1.80 7.83
C SER A 123 -3.93 0.29 7.92
N ARG A 124 -3.18 -0.31 6.99
CA ARG A 124 -2.84 -1.74 7.02
C ARG A 124 -1.91 -2.12 8.17
N VAL A 125 -0.96 -1.26 8.52
CA VAL A 125 -0.07 -1.45 9.69
C VAL A 125 -0.85 -1.29 10.99
N LEU A 126 -1.72 -0.29 11.12
CA LEU A 126 -2.54 -0.15 12.33
C LEU A 126 -3.50 -1.33 12.52
N LEU A 127 -4.18 -1.75 11.45
CA LEU A 127 -5.02 -2.96 11.47
C LEU A 127 -4.19 -4.25 11.62
N SER A 128 -2.87 -4.21 11.41
CA SER A 128 -2.00 -5.37 11.63
C SER A 128 -1.92 -5.74 13.10
N LEU A 129 -2.11 -4.76 13.99
CA LEU A 129 -2.02 -4.88 15.44
C LEU A 129 -3.28 -5.47 16.09
N LEU A 130 -4.36 -5.69 15.34
CA LEU A 130 -5.56 -6.31 15.89
C LEU A 130 -5.35 -7.82 16.14
N PRO A 131 -5.90 -8.38 17.23
CA PRO A 131 -5.87 -9.82 17.49
C PRO A 131 -6.42 -10.63 16.31
N ARG A 132 -5.86 -11.83 16.08
CA ARG A 132 -6.17 -12.69 14.92
C ARG A 132 -6.95 -13.94 15.30
N LEU A 133 -7.78 -14.42 14.37
CA LEU A 133 -8.55 -15.66 14.51
C LEU A 133 -7.69 -16.88 14.12
N TYR A 134 -6.82 -17.33 15.02
CA TYR A 134 -6.01 -18.53 14.80
C TYR A 134 -6.91 -19.78 14.81
N THR A 135 -6.96 -20.52 13.69
CA THR A 135 -7.81 -21.71 13.54
C THR A 135 -7.24 -22.95 14.25
N ASN A 136 -5.92 -23.04 14.42
CA ASN A 136 -5.24 -24.20 15.01
C ASN A 136 -4.45 -23.80 16.25
N SER A 137 -4.76 -24.42 17.39
CA SER A 137 -4.04 -24.24 18.67
C SER A 137 -2.58 -24.74 18.64
N SER A 138 -2.17 -25.48 17.60
CA SER A 138 -0.81 -25.98 17.43
C SER A 138 0.19 -24.92 16.94
N VAL A 139 -0.30 -23.82 16.36
CA VAL A 139 0.56 -22.67 16.04
C VAL A 139 0.75 -21.89 17.32
N HIS A 140 2.00 -21.73 17.78
CA HIS A 140 2.32 -20.91 18.95
C HIS A 140 1.82 -19.49 18.72
N GLN A 141 0.64 -19.18 19.26
CA GLN A 141 0.02 -17.88 19.11
C GLN A 141 0.89 -16.85 19.84
N PRO A 142 1.18 -15.70 19.22
CA PRO A 142 1.89 -14.63 19.91
C PRO A 142 1.02 -14.13 21.07
N SER A 143 1.63 -13.92 22.24
CA SER A 143 0.92 -13.43 23.42
C SER A 143 0.41 -12.00 23.24
N THR A 144 1.09 -11.20 22.40
CA THR A 144 0.67 -9.87 22.00
C THR A 144 0.92 -9.64 20.50
N PRO A 145 0.19 -8.71 19.85
CA PRO A 145 0.36 -8.41 18.43
C PRO A 145 1.78 -7.98 18.00
N ILE A 146 2.62 -7.58 18.95
CA ILE A 146 3.99 -7.09 18.75
C ILE A 146 5.04 -7.99 19.42
N SER A 147 4.66 -9.20 19.84
CA SER A 147 5.60 -10.14 20.45
C SER A 147 6.75 -10.47 19.48
N PRO A 148 8.01 -10.48 19.94
CA PRO A 148 9.15 -10.84 19.11
C PRO A 148 9.04 -12.29 18.62
N LEU A 149 9.62 -12.55 17.45
CA LEU A 149 9.66 -13.89 16.88
C LEU A 149 10.53 -14.80 17.75
N LYS A 150 10.04 -16.01 18.05
CA LYS A 150 10.78 -17.04 18.80
C LYS A 150 11.74 -17.86 17.93
N HIS A 151 11.72 -17.65 16.61
CA HIS A 151 12.48 -18.39 15.62
C HIS A 151 13.11 -17.39 14.65
N PRO A 152 14.26 -17.72 14.03
CA PRO A 152 14.87 -16.85 13.02
C PRO A 152 13.91 -16.65 11.84
N LEU A 153 14.05 -15.50 11.17
CA LEU A 153 13.26 -15.20 9.98
C LEU A 153 13.44 -16.32 8.93
N PRO A 154 12.33 -16.83 8.36
CA PRO A 154 12.43 -17.81 7.30
C PRO A 154 13.12 -17.21 6.06
N SER A 155 13.81 -18.04 5.29
CA SER A 155 14.38 -17.62 4.01
C SER A 155 13.28 -17.06 3.11
N LEU A 156 13.54 -15.93 2.44
CA LEU A 156 12.59 -15.23 1.56
C LEU A 156 12.02 -16.10 0.41
N THR A 157 12.68 -17.20 0.06
CA THR A 157 12.23 -18.13 -0.97
C THR A 157 11.41 -19.29 -0.43
N SER A 158 11.34 -19.45 0.90
CA SER A 158 10.62 -20.56 1.52
C SER A 158 9.11 -20.29 1.56
N PRO A 159 8.26 -21.33 1.54
CA PRO A 159 6.82 -21.16 1.70
C PRO A 159 6.44 -20.45 3.01
N GLN A 160 7.25 -20.59 4.05
CA GLN A 160 7.03 -19.97 5.37
C GLN A 160 7.21 -18.45 5.33
N ALA A 161 7.96 -17.90 4.36
CA ALA A 161 8.08 -16.45 4.17
C ALA A 161 6.82 -15.80 3.57
N ASN A 162 5.83 -16.59 3.14
CA ASN A 162 4.55 -16.10 2.64
C ASN A 162 3.36 -16.83 3.30
N PRO A 163 3.14 -16.64 4.62
CA PRO A 163 2.04 -17.27 5.31
C PRO A 163 0.69 -16.70 4.84
N ARG A 164 -0.36 -17.53 4.88
CA ARG A 164 -1.72 -17.07 4.55
C ARG A 164 -2.18 -16.02 5.57
N PRO A 165 -2.77 -14.89 5.13
CA PRO A 165 -3.31 -13.90 6.05
C PRO A 165 -4.40 -14.49 6.95
N ILE A 166 -4.30 -14.22 8.25
CA ILE A 166 -5.32 -14.58 9.24
C ILE A 166 -6.20 -13.35 9.49
N PRO A 167 -7.54 -13.47 9.45
CA PRO A 167 -8.42 -12.33 9.65
C PRO A 167 -8.38 -11.80 11.10
N PRO A 168 -8.66 -10.50 11.31
CA PRO A 168 -8.87 -9.95 12.65
C PRO A 168 -10.06 -10.60 13.34
N SER A 169 -10.05 -10.60 14.68
CA SER A 169 -11.23 -10.91 15.47
C SER A 169 -12.32 -9.85 15.30
N GLN A 170 -13.58 -10.31 15.36
CA GLN A 170 -14.75 -9.49 15.02
C GLN A 170 -14.91 -8.27 15.95
N LEU A 171 -14.82 -8.46 17.27
CA LEU A 171 -15.08 -7.39 18.23
C LEU A 171 -14.05 -6.23 18.14
N PRO A 172 -12.72 -6.47 18.18
CA PRO A 172 -11.75 -5.39 17.98
C PRO A 172 -11.89 -4.69 16.64
N PHE A 173 -12.20 -5.42 15.56
CA PHE A 173 -12.47 -4.83 14.27
C PHE A 173 -13.70 -3.92 14.29
N ALA A 174 -14.80 -4.36 14.90
CA ALA A 174 -16.03 -3.58 15.04
C ALA A 174 -15.80 -2.27 15.81
N ILE A 175 -15.01 -2.31 16.90
CA ILE A 175 -14.66 -1.12 17.67
C ILE A 175 -13.87 -0.12 16.80
N VAL A 176 -12.84 -0.59 16.08
CA VAL A 176 -12.07 0.28 15.18
C VAL A 176 -12.95 0.88 14.08
N SER A 177 -13.85 0.08 13.50
CA SER A 177 -14.82 0.54 12.50
C SER A 177 -15.71 1.65 13.06
N ALA A 178 -16.34 1.43 14.22
CA ALA A 178 -17.24 2.38 14.85
C ALA A 178 -16.54 3.70 15.18
N LEU A 179 -15.34 3.64 15.77
CA LEU A 179 -14.56 4.84 16.11
C LEU A 179 -14.08 5.59 14.87
N SER A 180 -13.66 4.88 13.82
CA SER A 180 -13.24 5.49 12.55
C SER A 180 -14.40 6.23 11.88
N TRP A 181 -15.59 5.63 11.85
CA TRP A 181 -16.79 6.25 11.30
C TRP A 181 -17.27 7.44 12.14
N ALA A 182 -17.31 7.29 13.47
CA ALA A 182 -17.67 8.40 14.36
C ALA A 182 -16.71 9.60 14.16
N GLY A 183 -15.40 9.32 14.09
CA GLY A 183 -14.37 10.33 13.88
C GLY A 183 -14.49 11.05 12.53
N VAL A 184 -14.65 10.29 11.43
CA VAL A 184 -14.74 10.90 10.10
C VAL A 184 -16.01 11.71 9.92
N MET A 185 -17.15 11.24 10.44
CA MET A 185 -18.42 11.98 10.35
C MET A 185 -18.35 13.27 11.17
N TYR A 186 -17.78 13.23 12.37
CA TYR A 186 -17.59 14.43 13.18
C TYR A 186 -16.66 15.44 12.50
N MET A 187 -15.53 14.97 11.97
CA MET A 187 -14.58 15.81 11.23
C MET A 187 -15.19 16.39 9.96
N PHE A 188 -15.98 15.62 9.22
CA PHE A 188 -16.62 16.10 8.00
C PHE A 188 -17.55 17.28 8.26
N ARG A 189 -18.33 17.22 9.35
CA ARG A 189 -19.23 18.31 9.74
C ARG A 189 -18.52 19.54 10.28
N HIS A 190 -17.45 19.38 11.07
CA HIS A 190 -16.84 20.48 11.83
C HIS A 190 -15.51 21.01 11.27
N ARG A 191 -14.76 20.18 10.55
CA ARG A 191 -13.40 20.43 10.03
C ARG A 191 -13.16 19.70 8.70
N GLY A 192 -14.14 19.75 7.79
CA GLY A 192 -14.10 19.02 6.51
C GLY A 192 -12.92 19.40 5.61
N GLU A 193 -12.31 20.57 5.80
CA GLU A 193 -11.09 21.01 5.13
C GLU A 193 -9.85 20.17 5.48
N ARG A 194 -9.89 19.44 6.61
CA ARG A 194 -8.80 18.54 7.03
C ARG A 194 -8.95 17.13 6.47
N ILE A 195 -10.09 16.81 5.87
CA ILE A 195 -10.33 15.51 5.25
C ILE A 195 -9.61 15.44 3.90
N GLN A 196 -9.03 14.26 3.62
CA GLN A 196 -8.43 13.98 2.32
C GLN A 196 -9.43 14.30 1.18
N PRO A 197 -9.03 15.02 0.12
CA PRO A 197 -9.97 15.55 -0.88
C PRO A 197 -10.90 14.52 -1.53
N GLY A 198 -10.41 13.31 -1.79
CA GLY A 198 -11.21 12.22 -2.35
C GLY A 198 -12.34 11.80 -1.44
N MET A 199 -12.05 11.54 -0.16
CA MET A 199 -13.06 11.23 0.85
C MET A 199 -14.02 12.39 1.05
N GLY A 200 -13.52 13.63 1.12
CA GLY A 200 -14.36 14.82 1.27
C GLY A 200 -15.34 15.01 0.11
N ASN A 201 -14.90 14.75 -1.13
CA ASN A 201 -15.77 14.80 -2.31
C ASN A 201 -16.85 13.72 -2.27
N SER A 202 -16.48 12.48 -1.93
CA SER A 202 -17.46 11.40 -1.76
C SER A 202 -18.49 11.73 -0.68
N MET A 203 -18.05 12.25 0.47
CA MET A 203 -18.95 12.62 1.56
C MET A 203 -19.86 13.80 1.19
N ARG A 204 -19.38 14.81 0.46
CA ARG A 204 -20.25 15.89 -0.06
C ARG A 204 -21.34 15.34 -0.98
N TYR A 205 -20.94 14.50 -1.93
CA TYR A 205 -21.87 13.87 -2.86
C TYR A 205 -22.94 13.04 -2.15
N LEU A 206 -22.55 12.30 -1.10
CA LEU A 206 -23.45 11.42 -0.37
C LEU A 206 -24.36 12.14 0.64
N TYR A 207 -23.86 13.20 1.30
CA TYR A 207 -24.53 13.77 2.48
C TYR A 207 -24.92 15.25 2.36
N HIS A 208 -24.26 16.04 1.50
CA HIS A 208 -24.63 17.45 1.31
C HIS A 208 -25.47 17.64 0.06
N ASP A 209 -25.10 16.99 -1.04
CA ASP A 209 -25.86 17.09 -2.30
C ASP A 209 -27.22 16.38 -2.20
N SER A 210 -27.39 15.47 -1.23
CA SER A 210 -28.66 14.81 -0.91
C SER A 210 -29.68 15.71 -0.20
N GLU A 211 -29.29 16.88 0.29
CA GLU A 211 -30.16 17.75 1.11
C GLU A 211 -31.03 18.72 0.28
N ALA A 212 -30.85 18.78 -1.04
CA ALA A 212 -31.57 19.73 -1.90
C ALA A 212 -32.04 19.10 -3.21
N TRP A 213 -33.32 19.27 -3.53
CA TRP A 213 -33.93 18.86 -4.81
C TRP A 213 -34.98 19.89 -5.27
N THR A 214 -35.16 20.03 -6.58
CA THR A 214 -36.16 20.94 -7.19
C THR A 214 -37.31 20.18 -7.87
N GLY A 215 -37.18 18.87 -8.09
CA GLY A 215 -38.24 18.00 -8.60
C GLY A 215 -37.88 16.52 -8.59
N LEU A 216 -38.76 15.67 -9.16
CA LEU A 216 -38.58 14.21 -9.19
C LEU A 216 -37.29 13.78 -9.92
N LYS A 217 -36.89 14.53 -10.96
CA LYS A 217 -35.65 14.26 -11.70
C LYS A 217 -34.42 14.49 -10.82
N THR A 218 -34.39 15.57 -10.04
CA THR A 218 -33.26 15.88 -9.15
C THR A 218 -33.26 15.03 -7.88
N LEU A 219 -34.41 14.45 -7.54
CA LEU A 219 -34.56 13.54 -6.41
C LEU A 219 -34.08 12.11 -6.73
N LEU A 220 -34.38 11.60 -7.94
CA LEU A 220 -34.20 10.18 -8.28
C LEU A 220 -33.14 9.90 -9.34
N TRP A 221 -32.73 10.89 -10.15
CA TRP A 221 -31.89 10.64 -11.33
C TRP A 221 -30.55 11.36 -11.31
N HIS A 222 -30.51 12.67 -11.06
CA HIS A 222 -29.26 13.44 -11.07
C HIS A 222 -29.21 14.43 -9.90
N ASN A 223 -28.04 14.59 -9.29
CA ASN A 223 -27.82 15.66 -8.33
C ASN A 223 -27.78 17.02 -9.06
N LYS A 224 -28.57 17.98 -8.56
CA LYS A 224 -28.80 19.34 -9.10
C LYS A 224 -29.41 19.42 -10.50
#